data_AF-A0A964XA70-F1
#
_entry.id   AF-A0A964XA70-F1
#
_cell.length_a   1.000
_cell.length_b   1.000
_cell.length_c   1.000
_cell.angle_alpha   90.00
_cell.angle_beta   90.00
_cell.angle_gamma   90.00
#
_symmetry.space_group_name_H-M   'P 1'
#
loop_
_entity.id
_entity.type
_entity.pdbx_description
1 polymer ?
#
loop_
_entity_poly.entity_id
_entity_poly.type
_entity_poly.pdbx_seq_one_letter_code
_entity_poly.pdbx_strand_id
1 'polypeptide(L)'
;MPARFFNHVQSWVFDLDNTLYPPHMRLFDQIDRRMTAYIMDALGLARAEADRLRHDYWQQYGTTLAGLMREHDLDPEPYMVDVHDIDFSVLTPDPDLRARIAALPGRKIVYTNGSAPYAARVLEARGLDGLFAALYGVEHAGYRPKPEADAFARVFALDGL
;
A
#
# COMPACT_ATOMS: atom_id res chain seq x y z
N MET A 1 -23.14 19.55 -3.65
CA MET A 1 -21.73 19.15 -3.79
C MET A 1 -21.14 18.87 -2.40
N PRO A 2 -20.62 17.66 -2.13
CA PRO A 2 -19.99 17.31 -0.84
C PRO A 2 -18.88 18.28 -0.41
N ALA A 3 -18.14 18.84 -1.37
CA ALA A 3 -17.06 19.80 -1.14
C ALA A 3 -17.41 20.96 -0.19
N ARG A 4 -18.66 21.45 -0.19
CA ARG A 4 -19.09 22.54 0.68
C ARG A 4 -19.02 22.21 2.17
N PHE A 5 -19.11 20.93 2.53
CA PHE A 5 -19.04 20.45 3.90
C PHE A 5 -17.61 20.23 4.38
N PHE A 6 -16.64 20.20 3.46
CA PHE A 6 -15.23 19.91 3.74
C PHE A 6 -14.31 21.10 3.42
N ASN A 7 -14.86 22.30 3.31
CA ASN A 7 -14.11 23.53 3.06
C ASN A 7 -13.05 23.86 4.14
N HIS A 8 -13.20 23.31 5.34
CA HIS A 8 -12.21 23.39 6.43
C HIS A 8 -11.08 22.36 6.32
N VAL A 9 -11.25 21.31 5.51
CA VAL A 9 -10.25 20.25 5.33
C VAL A 9 -9.21 20.73 4.33
N GLN A 10 -7.96 20.85 4.79
CA GLN A 10 -6.85 21.34 3.97
C GLN A 10 -6.10 20.22 3.25
N SER A 11 -6.11 19.02 3.82
CA SER A 11 -5.35 17.87 3.33
C SER A 11 -6.12 16.57 3.50
N TRP A 12 -5.98 15.67 2.54
CA TRP A 12 -6.60 14.35 2.51
C TRP A 12 -5.54 13.29 2.37
N VAL A 13 -5.61 12.27 3.22
CA VAL A 13 -4.76 11.08 3.16
C VAL A 13 -5.61 9.92 2.68
N PHE A 14 -5.25 9.34 1.54
CA PHE A 14 -5.92 8.19 0.98
C PHE A 14 -5.09 6.94 1.23
N ASP A 15 -5.73 5.91 1.77
CA ASP A 15 -5.24 4.57 1.60
C ASP A 15 -5.37 4.12 0.14
N LEU A 16 -4.60 3.12 -0.28
CA LEU A 16 -4.57 2.65 -1.67
C LEU A 16 -5.36 1.35 -1.83
N ASP A 17 -4.85 0.30 -1.20
CA ASP A 17 -5.28 -1.07 -1.43
C ASP A 17 -6.68 -1.30 -0.87
N ASN A 18 -7.56 -1.89 -1.69
CA ASN A 18 -8.99 -2.06 -1.37
C ASN A 18 -9.74 -0.75 -1.06
N THR A 19 -9.14 0.41 -1.35
CA THR A 19 -9.71 1.75 -1.15
C THR A 19 -9.89 2.49 -2.48
N LEU A 20 -8.82 2.65 -3.26
CA LEU A 20 -8.85 3.28 -4.59
C LEU A 20 -9.18 2.30 -5.73
N TYR A 21 -9.29 1.03 -5.37
CA TYR A 21 -9.87 -0.03 -6.19
C TYR A 21 -10.60 -1.03 -5.27
N PRO A 22 -11.65 -1.70 -5.75
CA PRO A 22 -12.39 -2.66 -4.94
C PRO A 22 -11.67 -4.02 -4.84
N PRO A 23 -11.86 -4.79 -3.74
CA PRO A 23 -11.22 -6.10 -3.54
C PRO A 23 -11.46 -7.13 -4.66
N HIS A 24 -12.57 -7.02 -5.40
CA HIS A 24 -12.88 -7.96 -6.48
C HIS A 24 -11.92 -7.87 -7.69
N MET A 25 -11.05 -6.86 -7.75
CA MET A 25 -9.97 -6.78 -8.73
C MET A 25 -8.76 -7.66 -8.39
N ARG A 26 -8.72 -8.25 -7.17
CA ARG A 26 -7.86 -9.37 -6.81
C ARG A 26 -6.35 -9.16 -7.01
N LEU A 27 -5.83 -7.95 -6.76
CA LEU A 27 -4.37 -7.76 -6.71
C LEU A 27 -3.72 -8.61 -5.61
N PHE A 28 -4.35 -8.69 -4.43
CA PHE A 28 -3.83 -9.46 -3.30
C PHE A 28 -3.66 -10.95 -3.62
N ASP A 29 -4.46 -11.54 -4.49
CA ASP A 29 -4.26 -12.94 -4.90
C ASP A 29 -2.90 -13.17 -5.57
N GLN A 30 -2.38 -12.17 -6.28
CA GLN A 30 -1.06 -12.20 -6.90
C GLN A 30 0.01 -11.93 -5.85
N ILE A 31 -0.16 -10.87 -5.05
CA ILE A 31 0.79 -10.46 -4.00
C ILE A 31 0.97 -11.59 -2.97
N ASP A 32 -0.10 -12.24 -2.52
CA ASP A 32 -0.06 -13.35 -1.56
C ASP A 32 0.73 -14.56 -2.09
N ARG A 33 0.60 -14.84 -3.39
CA ARG A 33 1.39 -15.91 -4.04
C ARG A 33 2.87 -15.54 -4.07
N ARG A 34 3.22 -14.30 -4.42
CA ARG A 34 4.61 -13.84 -4.43
C ARG A 34 5.21 -13.77 -3.04
N MET A 35 4.49 -13.21 -2.05
CA MET A 35 4.89 -13.23 -0.64
C MET A 35 5.19 -14.65 -0.16
N THR A 36 4.31 -15.61 -0.46
CA THR A 36 4.51 -17.00 -0.05
C THR A 36 5.74 -17.60 -0.73
N ALA A 37 5.92 -17.39 -2.03
CA ALA A 37 7.08 -17.88 -2.78
C ALA A 37 8.40 -17.28 -2.24
N TYR A 38 8.41 -15.97 -1.99
CA TYR A 38 9.56 -15.29 -1.42
C TYR A 38 9.95 -15.86 -0.05
N ILE A 39 8.96 -16.10 0.82
CA ILE A 39 9.19 -16.69 2.15
C ILE A 39 9.73 -18.12 2.03
N MET A 40 9.21 -18.92 1.08
CA MET A 40 9.73 -20.26 0.82
C MET A 40 11.22 -20.20 0.47
N ASP A 41 11.59 -19.33 -0.46
CA ASP A 41 12.96 -19.23 -0.97
C ASP A 41 13.91 -18.63 0.09
N ALA A 42 13.48 -17.57 0.77
CA ALA A 42 14.28 -16.88 1.78
C ALA A 42 14.56 -17.73 3.03
N LEU A 43 13.59 -18.55 3.45
CA LEU A 43 13.66 -19.30 4.71
C LEU A 43 13.80 -20.82 4.51
N GLY A 44 13.82 -21.30 3.26
CA GLY A 44 13.89 -22.73 2.93
C GLY A 44 12.66 -23.52 3.37
N LEU A 45 11.48 -22.88 3.39
CA LEU A 45 10.25 -23.45 3.92
C LEU A 45 9.39 -24.12 2.84
N ALA A 46 8.63 -25.14 3.23
CA ALA A 46 7.58 -25.69 2.40
C ALA A 46 6.44 -24.67 2.23
N ARG A 47 5.74 -24.71 1.09
CA ARG A 47 4.67 -23.75 0.76
C ARG A 47 3.61 -23.57 1.86
N ALA A 48 3.13 -24.66 2.44
CA ALA A 48 2.11 -24.61 3.49
C ALA A 48 2.62 -23.91 4.76
N GLU A 49 3.91 -24.07 5.07
CA GLU A 49 4.54 -23.43 6.22
C GLU A 49 4.81 -21.94 5.95
N ALA A 50 5.29 -21.60 4.76
CA ALA A 50 5.48 -20.21 4.33
C ALA A 50 4.15 -19.43 4.31
N ASP A 51 3.07 -20.03 3.81
CA ASP A 51 1.75 -19.38 3.80
C ASP A 51 1.19 -19.20 5.22
N ARG A 52 1.38 -20.20 6.10
CA ARG A 52 1.03 -20.06 7.51
C ARG A 52 1.82 -18.92 8.16
N LEU A 53 3.14 -18.87 7.95
CA LEU A 53 4.00 -17.82 8.49
C LEU A 53 3.59 -16.42 8.01
N ARG A 54 3.23 -16.30 6.72
CA ARG A 54 2.69 -15.06 6.14
C ARG A 54 1.47 -14.56 6.91
N HIS A 55 0.49 -15.44 7.16
CA HIS A 55 -0.71 -15.07 7.90
C HIS A 55 -0.41 -14.74 9.37
N ASP A 56 0.41 -15.56 10.04
CA ASP A 56 0.77 -15.37 11.44
C ASP A 56 1.47 -14.02 11.64
N TYR A 57 2.40 -13.66 10.74
CA TYR A 57 3.11 -12.39 10.81
C TYR A 57 2.23 -11.19 10.49
N TRP A 58 1.31 -11.32 9.52
CA TRP A 58 0.33 -10.27 9.29
C TRP A 58 -0.54 -10.01 10.54
N GLN A 59 -1.02 -11.06 11.20
CA GLN A 59 -1.84 -10.93 12.42
C GLN A 59 -1.05 -10.33 13.59
N GLN A 60 0.20 -10.76 13.79
CA GLN A 60 0.98 -10.37 14.94
C GLN A 60 1.67 -9.01 14.79
N TYR A 61 2.13 -8.67 13.58
CA TYR A 61 2.95 -7.49 13.30
C TYR A 61 2.26 -6.46 12.40
N GLY A 62 1.00 -6.70 12.00
CA GLY A 62 0.23 -5.83 11.12
C GLY A 62 0.59 -5.95 9.63
N THR A 63 1.80 -6.41 9.31
CA THR A 63 2.22 -6.81 7.96
C THR A 63 3.15 -8.01 8.02
N THR A 64 3.12 -8.83 6.97
CA THR A 64 4.06 -9.94 6.80
C THR A 64 5.51 -9.45 6.83
N LEU A 65 5.80 -8.33 6.14
CA LEU A 65 7.13 -7.76 6.07
C LEU A 65 7.67 -7.38 7.45
N ALA A 66 6.86 -6.72 8.29
CA ALA A 66 7.30 -6.35 9.64
C ALA A 66 7.72 -7.58 10.48
N GLY A 67 7.00 -8.69 10.35
CA GLY A 67 7.40 -9.95 10.99
C GLY A 67 8.68 -10.54 10.40
N LEU A 68 8.82 -10.53 9.08
CA LEU A 68 10.03 -11.01 8.41
C LEU A 68 11.28 -10.21 8.80
N MET A 69 11.18 -8.89 8.86
CA MET A 69 12.28 -8.03 9.31
C MET A 69 12.64 -8.29 10.77
N ARG A 70 11.63 -8.41 11.64
CA ARG A 70 11.85 -8.55 13.08
C ARG A 70 12.43 -9.91 13.47
N GLU A 71 11.92 -10.98 12.86
CA GLU A 71 12.24 -12.36 13.27
C GLU A 71 13.36 -12.99 12.43
N HIS A 72 13.63 -12.46 11.22
CA HIS A 72 14.60 -13.04 10.27
C HIS A 72 15.61 -12.04 9.72
N ASP A 73 15.62 -10.78 10.18
CA ASP A 73 16.50 -9.71 9.69
C ASP A 73 16.46 -9.54 8.17
N LEU A 74 15.27 -9.78 7.60
CA LEU A 74 15.05 -9.76 6.16
C LEU A 74 15.13 -8.32 5.61
N ASP A 75 15.91 -8.13 4.55
CA ASP A 75 16.00 -6.87 3.84
C ASP A 75 14.66 -6.53 3.15
N PRO A 76 14.00 -5.42 3.52
CA PRO A 76 12.70 -5.09 2.97
C PRO A 76 12.74 -4.66 1.50
N GLU A 77 13.84 -4.13 0.98
CA GLU A 77 13.87 -3.58 -0.38
C GLU A 77 13.65 -4.66 -1.46
N PRO A 78 14.43 -5.76 -1.51
CA PRO A 78 14.24 -6.81 -2.49
C PRO A 78 12.88 -7.50 -2.35
N TYR A 79 12.39 -7.66 -1.12
CA TYR A 79 11.06 -8.20 -0.85
C TYR A 79 9.97 -7.32 -1.47
N MET A 80 10.01 -6.01 -1.21
CA MET A 80 9.00 -5.09 -1.70
C MET A 80 8.98 -4.97 -3.22
N VAL A 81 10.15 -5.12 -3.88
CA VAL A 81 10.24 -5.18 -5.34
C VAL A 81 9.58 -6.45 -5.86
N ASP A 82 9.91 -7.62 -5.28
CA ASP A 82 9.38 -8.89 -5.78
C ASP A 82 7.87 -9.02 -5.56
N VAL A 83 7.38 -8.76 -4.35
CA VAL A 83 5.96 -9.02 -4.02
C VAL A 83 5.01 -8.07 -4.75
N HIS A 84 5.49 -6.92 -5.22
CA HIS A 84 4.73 -5.95 -6.01
C HIS A 84 4.96 -6.05 -7.52
N ASP A 85 5.80 -6.98 -7.99
CA ASP A 85 5.91 -7.30 -9.41
C ASP A 85 4.71 -8.14 -9.83
N ILE A 86 3.57 -7.50 -10.09
CA ILE A 86 2.31 -8.17 -10.41
C ILE A 86 1.73 -7.67 -11.74
N ASP A 87 0.72 -8.36 -12.23
CA ASP A 87 -0.07 -7.89 -13.37
C ASP A 87 -1.12 -6.86 -12.94
N PHE A 88 -1.03 -5.67 -13.50
CA PHE A 88 -1.95 -4.55 -13.26
C PHE A 88 -3.09 -4.50 -14.28
N SER A 89 -3.11 -5.37 -15.29
CA SER A 89 -4.15 -5.40 -16.34
C SER A 89 -5.55 -5.76 -15.81
N VAL A 90 -5.61 -6.33 -14.60
CA VAL A 90 -6.86 -6.62 -13.89
C VAL A 90 -7.54 -5.35 -13.35
N LEU A 91 -6.81 -4.23 -13.28
CA LEU A 91 -7.35 -2.93 -12.91
C LEU A 91 -7.93 -2.25 -14.15
N THR A 92 -9.08 -1.61 -13.98
CA THR A 92 -9.72 -0.80 -15.02
C THR A 92 -9.75 0.67 -14.61
N PRO A 93 -9.72 1.64 -15.53
CA PRO A 93 -9.92 3.04 -15.17
C PRO A 93 -11.27 3.30 -14.50
N ASP A 94 -11.33 4.30 -13.61
CA ASP A 94 -12.56 4.71 -12.92
C ASP A 94 -12.77 6.23 -13.00
N PRO A 95 -13.37 6.71 -14.11
CA PRO A 95 -13.60 8.13 -14.32
C PRO A 95 -14.50 8.78 -13.26
N ASP A 96 -15.46 8.02 -12.72
CA ASP A 96 -16.38 8.53 -11.69
C ASP A 96 -15.66 8.73 -10.36
N LEU A 97 -14.82 7.79 -9.95
CA LEU A 97 -13.95 7.95 -8.78
C LEU A 97 -12.97 9.11 -8.98
N ARG A 98 -12.34 9.21 -10.16
CA ARG A 98 -11.43 10.31 -10.51
C ARG A 98 -12.12 11.67 -10.32
N ALA A 99 -13.32 11.83 -10.89
CA ALA A 99 -14.09 13.06 -10.80
C ALA A 99 -14.46 13.41 -9.34
N ARG A 100 -14.83 12.41 -8.54
CA ARG A 100 -15.19 12.60 -7.12
C ARG A 100 -13.99 13.02 -6.27
N ILE A 101 -12.84 12.38 -6.46
CA ILE A 101 -11.61 12.74 -5.75
C ILE A 101 -11.17 14.14 -6.17
N ALA A 102 -11.18 14.45 -7.47
CA ALA A 102 -10.82 15.78 -7.99
C ALA A 102 -11.69 16.90 -7.40
N ALA A 103 -12.97 16.64 -7.14
CA ALA A 103 -13.91 17.61 -6.58
C ALA A 103 -13.70 17.90 -5.08
N LEU A 104 -12.87 17.13 -4.36
CA LEU A 104 -12.56 17.42 -2.96
C LEU A 104 -11.67 18.67 -2.86
N PRO A 105 -11.90 19.57 -1.88
CA PRO A 105 -10.99 20.69 -1.65
C PRO A 105 -9.64 20.21 -1.09
N GLY A 106 -8.62 21.06 -1.09
CA GLY A 106 -7.35 20.77 -0.41
C GLY A 106 -6.40 19.80 -1.14
N ARG A 107 -5.22 19.63 -0.55
CA ARG A 107 -4.14 18.74 -1.01
C ARG A 107 -4.54 17.28 -0.79
N LYS A 108 -4.13 16.39 -1.68
CA LYS A 108 -4.44 14.95 -1.59
C LYS A 108 -3.14 14.19 -1.70
N ILE A 109 -2.93 13.23 -0.81
CA ILE A 109 -1.78 12.32 -0.84
C ILE A 109 -2.27 10.88 -0.75
N VAL A 110 -1.48 9.95 -1.26
CA VAL A 110 -1.64 8.52 -0.95
C VAL A 110 -0.64 8.13 0.13
N TYR A 111 -1.09 7.36 1.11
CA TYR A 111 -0.23 6.69 2.08
C TYR A 111 -0.65 5.22 2.23
N THR A 112 0.19 4.29 1.80
CA THR A 112 -0.06 2.84 1.80
C THR A 112 1.01 2.06 2.59
N ASN A 113 0.65 0.84 3.04
CA ASN A 113 1.62 -0.16 3.53
C ASN A 113 2.33 -0.90 2.38
N GLY A 114 1.92 -0.70 1.12
CA GLY A 114 2.69 -1.08 -0.07
C GLY A 114 3.85 -0.11 -0.35
N SER A 115 4.56 -0.31 -1.46
CA SER A 115 5.63 0.62 -1.88
C SER A 115 5.10 1.79 -2.71
N ALA A 116 5.81 2.92 -2.75
CA ALA A 116 5.43 4.04 -3.61
C ALA A 116 5.48 3.71 -5.12
N PRO A 117 6.48 2.95 -5.63
CA PRO A 117 6.46 2.50 -7.03
C PRO A 117 5.25 1.61 -7.35
N TYR A 118 4.86 0.72 -6.44
CA TYR A 118 3.63 -0.06 -6.56
C TYR A 118 2.39 0.85 -6.61
N ALA A 119 2.30 1.80 -5.69
CA ALA A 119 1.19 2.74 -5.63
C ALA A 119 1.04 3.55 -6.93
N ALA A 120 2.15 4.01 -7.51
CA ALA A 120 2.13 4.73 -8.78
C ALA A 120 1.53 3.88 -9.92
N ARG A 121 1.90 2.60 -10.02
CA ARG A 121 1.36 1.67 -11.03
C ARG A 121 -0.13 1.39 -10.83
N VAL A 122 -0.60 1.25 -9.59
CA VAL A 122 -2.04 1.11 -9.30
C VAL A 122 -2.80 2.36 -9.75
N LEU A 123 -2.29 3.55 -9.42
CA LEU A 123 -2.95 4.82 -9.78
C LEU A 123 -3.01 5.03 -11.28
N GLU A 124 -1.93 4.75 -12.01
CA GLU A 124 -1.89 4.81 -13.47
C GLU A 124 -2.93 3.87 -14.09
N ALA A 125 -2.96 2.60 -13.68
CA ALA A 125 -3.90 1.61 -14.20
C ALA A 125 -5.37 1.93 -13.88
N ARG A 126 -5.64 2.63 -12.77
CA ARG A 126 -6.97 3.12 -12.39
C ARG A 126 -7.33 4.48 -13.01
N GLY A 127 -6.42 5.11 -13.76
CA GLY A 127 -6.61 6.45 -14.34
C GLY A 127 -6.75 7.54 -13.27
N LEU A 128 -6.04 7.39 -12.16
CA LEU A 128 -6.03 8.33 -11.01
C LEU A 128 -4.70 9.10 -10.92
N ASP A 129 -3.80 8.91 -11.88
CA ASP A 129 -2.57 9.67 -12.03
C ASP A 129 -2.85 11.19 -12.11
N GLY A 130 -1.92 11.98 -11.55
CA GLY A 130 -2.03 13.43 -11.48
C GLY A 130 -3.05 13.99 -10.48
N LEU A 131 -3.82 13.15 -9.76
CA LEU A 131 -4.75 13.63 -8.71
C LEU A 131 -4.09 13.86 -7.35
N PHE A 132 -2.99 13.17 -7.07
CA PHE A 132 -2.32 13.16 -5.77
C PHE A 132 -1.01 13.93 -5.86
N ALA A 133 -0.77 14.78 -4.87
CA ALA A 133 0.40 15.64 -4.80
C ALA A 133 1.65 14.93 -4.24
N ALA A 134 1.47 13.79 -3.57
CA ALA A 134 2.54 12.93 -3.09
C ALA A 134 2.03 11.49 -2.91
N LEU A 135 2.96 10.54 -3.01
CA LEU A 135 2.75 9.11 -2.79
C LEU A 135 3.75 8.63 -1.74
N TYR A 136 3.25 8.12 -0.63
CA TYR A 136 4.06 7.56 0.44
C TYR A 136 3.80 6.06 0.55
N GLY A 137 4.82 5.27 0.27
CA GLY A 137 4.87 3.86 0.63
C GLY A 137 5.47 3.62 2.02
N VAL A 138 5.44 2.37 2.46
CA VAL A 138 5.95 1.93 3.77
C VAL A 138 7.43 2.25 3.99
N GLU A 139 8.23 2.35 2.92
CA GLU A 139 9.64 2.79 2.96
C GLU A 139 9.79 4.22 3.50
N HIS A 140 8.81 5.11 3.26
CA HIS A 140 8.82 6.48 3.78
C HIS A 140 8.53 6.55 5.28
N ALA A 141 7.93 5.49 5.83
CA ALA A 141 7.73 5.32 7.27
C ALA A 141 8.90 4.58 7.95
N GLY A 142 9.98 4.30 7.22
CA GLY A 142 11.08 3.45 7.73
C GLY A 142 10.64 2.00 7.93
N TYR A 143 9.80 1.49 7.03
CA TYR A 143 9.23 0.14 7.04
C TYR A 143 8.33 -0.18 8.23
N ARG A 144 7.84 0.84 8.94
CA ARG A 144 6.81 0.69 9.97
C ARG A 144 5.43 0.74 9.32
N PRO A 145 4.56 -0.27 9.56
CA PRO A 145 3.25 -0.28 8.94
C PRO A 145 2.25 0.59 9.71
N LYS A 146 1.25 1.11 9.00
CA LYS A 146 -0.02 1.50 9.61
C LYS A 146 -0.61 0.28 10.34
N PRO A 147 -1.23 0.43 11.53
CA PRO A 147 -1.64 1.69 12.14
C PRO A 147 -0.66 2.28 13.18
N GLU A 148 0.64 1.92 13.17
CA GLU A 148 1.59 2.47 14.14
C GLU A 148 1.61 4.01 14.11
N ALA A 149 1.46 4.65 15.27
CA ALA A 149 1.44 6.12 15.36
C ALA A 149 2.72 6.76 14.81
N ASP A 150 3.87 6.12 15.05
CA ASP A 150 5.17 6.54 14.53
C ASP A 150 5.23 6.52 13.01
N ALA A 151 4.51 5.59 12.36
CA ALA A 151 4.47 5.48 10.90
C ALA A 151 3.77 6.71 10.30
N PHE A 152 2.63 7.11 10.88
CA PHE A 152 1.94 8.36 10.50
C PHE A 152 2.77 9.60 10.81
N ALA A 153 3.37 9.69 12.00
CA ALA A 153 4.17 10.85 12.40
C ALA A 153 5.34 11.10 11.43
N ARG A 154 6.01 10.04 10.97
CA ARG A 154 7.11 10.14 9.98
C ARG A 154 6.63 10.66 8.64
N VAL A 155 5.55 10.08 8.10
CA VAL A 155 5.01 10.47 6.80
C VAL A 155 4.44 11.89 6.84
N PHE A 156 3.77 12.29 7.92
CA PHE A 156 3.22 13.64 8.05
C PHE A 156 4.33 14.68 8.23
N ALA A 157 5.36 14.39 9.01
CA ALA A 157 6.54 15.25 9.10
C ALA A 157 7.25 15.39 7.74
N LEU A 158 7.30 14.33 6.94
CA LEU A 158 7.89 14.35 5.59
C LEU A 158 7.06 15.17 4.60
N ASP A 159 5.72 15.07 4.64
CA ASP A 159 4.82 15.85 3.76
C ASP A 159 4.69 17.33 4.21
N GLY A 160 4.92 17.61 5.50
CA GLY A 160 4.67 18.91 6.11
C GLY A 160 3.22 19.10 6.58
N LEU A 161 2.58 18.03 7.05
CA LEU A 161 1.23 18.01 7.64
C LEU A 161 1.25 18.14 9.17
#